data_AF-A0A4U9IXM7-F1
#
_entry.id   AF-A0A4U9IXM7-F1
#
_cell.length_a   1.000
_cell.length_b   1.000
_cell.length_c   1.000
_cell.angle_alpha   90.00
_cell.angle_beta   90.00
_cell.angle_gamma   90.00
#
_symmetry.space_group_name_H-M   'P 1'
#
loop_
_entity.id
_entity.type
_entity.pdbx_description
1 polymer ?
#
loop_
_entity_poly.entity_id
_entity_poly.type
_entity_poly.pdbx_seq_one_letter_code
_entity_poly.pdbx_strand_id
1 'polypeptide(L)' 'MHFRAITRIVGLLVILFSGTMILPGLVALIYRDGAGRAFTQTFFVRADDWLLIMVAEPS' A
#
# COMPACT_ATOMS: atom_id res chain seq x y z
N MET A 1 -19.17 4.64 20.34
CA MET A 1 -17.94 5.38 19.97
C MET A 1 -17.60 5.07 18.52
N HIS A 2 -17.45 6.09 17.67
CA HIS A 2 -17.50 6.06 16.20
C HIS A 2 -16.31 5.37 15.50
N PHE A 3 -15.56 4.49 16.17
CA PHE A 3 -14.36 3.85 15.62
C PHE A 3 -14.63 3.04 14.34
N ARG A 4 -15.81 2.41 14.24
CA ARG A 4 -16.29 1.69 13.04
C ARG A 4 -16.48 2.59 11.82
N ALA A 5 -16.78 3.88 12.02
CA ALA A 5 -16.92 4.83 10.92
C ALA A 5 -15.53 5.31 10.44
N ILE A 6 -14.61 5.51 11.38
CA ILE A 6 -13.23 5.92 11.08
C ILE A 6 -12.52 4.83 10.27
N THR A 7 -12.59 3.56 10.66
CA THR A 7 -11.98 2.46 9.89
C THR A 7 -12.58 2.30 8.50
N ARG A 8 -13.86 2.62 8.31
CA ARG A 8 -14.50 2.64 6.97
C ARG A 8 -13.92 3.74 6.07
N ILE A 9 -13.77 4.95 6.62
CA ILE A 9 -13.20 6.10 5.88
C ILE A 9 -11.73 5.83 5.57
N VAL A 10 -10.96 5.33 6.53
CA VAL A 10 -9.55 4.97 6.33
C VAL A 10 -9.41 3.85 5.29
N GLY A 11 -10.24 2.82 5.33
CA GLY A 11 -10.24 1.75 4.33
C GLY A 11 -10.55 2.25 2.92
N LEU A 12 -11.55 3.13 2.77
CA LEU A 12 -11.85 3.78 1.49
C LEU A 12 -10.69 4.65 0.99
N LEU A 13 -10.05 5.39 1.90
CA LEU A 13 -8.90 6.23 1.59
C LEU A 13 -7.71 5.39 1.12
N VAL A 14 -7.44 4.24 1.75
CA VAL A 14 -6.36 3.32 1.37
C VAL A 14 -6.61 2.70 0.00
N ILE A 15 -7.84 2.26 -0.29
CA ILE A 15 -8.19 1.71 -1.62
C ILE A 15 -8.03 2.77 -2.70
N LEU A 16 -8.52 3.99 -2.45
CA LEU A 16 -8.40 5.10 -3.39
C LEU A 16 -6.93 5.47 -3.64
N PHE A 17 -6.13 5.56 -2.56
CA PHE A 17 -4.71 5.85 -2.63
C PHE A 17 -3.93 4.73 -3.36
N SER A 18 -4.26 3.47 -3.11
CA SER A 18 -3.67 2.32 -3.80
C SER A 18 -3.99 2.33 -5.30
N GLY A 19 -5.24 2.64 -5.68
CA GLY A 19 -5.64 2.79 -7.09
C GLY A 19 -4.85 3.90 -7.80
N THR A 20 -4.58 5.02 -7.12
CA THR A 20 -3.76 6.10 -7.72
C THR A 20 -2.32 5.70 -7.98
N MET A 21 -1.77 4.66 -7.32
CA MET A 21 -0.43 4.14 -7.59
C MET A 21 -0.35 3.19 -8.80
N ILE A 22 -1.49 2.71 -9.30
CA ILE A 22 -1.54 1.92 -10.54
C ILE A 22 -1.16 2.79 -11.75
N LEU A 23 -1.60 4.06 -11.78
CA LEU A 23 -1.26 5.02 -12.84
C LEU A 23 0.27 5.25 -12.99
N PRO A 24 1.02 5.66 -11.95
CA PRO A 24 2.47 5.82 -12.04
C PRO A 24 3.19 4.49 -12.28
N GLY A 25 2.67 3.36 -11.79
CA GLY A 25 3.19 2.03 -12.11
C GLY A 25 3.07 1.69 -13.60
N LEU A 26 1.93 2.02 -14.22
CA LEU A 26 1.70 1.88 -15.66
C LEU A 26 2.57 2.85 -16.46
N VAL A 27 2.66 4.11 -16.04
CA VAL A 27 3.52 5.13 -16.66
C VAL A 27 4.99 4.69 -16.61
N ALA A 28 5.47 4.15 -15.49
CA ALA A 28 6.84 3.64 -15.37
C ALA A 28 7.09 2.41 -16.25
N LEU A 29 6.09 1.54 -16.43
CA LEU A 29 6.18 0.39 -17.35
C LEU A 29 6.25 0.84 -18.82
N ILE A 30 5.47 1.87 -19.19
CA ILE A 30 5.47 2.46 -20.54
C ILE A 30 6.76 3.25 -20.81
N TYR A 31 7.25 4.03 -19.84
CA TYR A 31 8.48 4.83 -19.97
C TYR A 31 9.76 3.98 -19.91
N ARG A 32 9.67 2.69 -19.56
CA ARG A 32 10.82 1.78 -19.39
C ARG A 32 11.83 2.26 -18.34
N ASP A 33 11.45 3.25 -17.54
CA ASP A 33 12.21 3.73 -16.39
C ASP A 33 11.95 2.74 -15.25
N GLY A 34 12.99 1.98 -14.89
CA GLY A 34 12.97 0.96 -13.84
C GLY A 34 12.53 1.46 -12.44
N ALA A 35 12.18 2.74 -12.29
CA ALA A 35 11.60 3.34 -11.10
C ALA A 35 10.30 2.65 -10.63
N GLY A 36 9.51 2.10 -11.56
CA GLY A 36 8.31 1.30 -11.22
C GLY A 36 8.65 0.08 -10.36
N ARG A 37 9.82 -0.53 -10.57
CA ARG A 37 10.31 -1.66 -9.77
C ARG A 37 10.68 -1.23 -8.35
N ALA A 38 11.34 -0.09 -8.17
CA ALA A 38 11.68 0.42 -6.83
C ALA A 38 10.43 0.71 -5.97
N PHE A 39 9.35 1.19 -6.61
CA PHE A 39 8.06 1.41 -5.97
C PHE A 39 7.35 0.10 -5.58
N THR A 40 7.32 -0.89 -6.48
CA THR A 40 6.72 -2.19 -6.14
C THR A 40 7.55 -2.90 -5.05
N GLN A 41 8.88 -2.82 -5.10
CA GLN A 41 9.76 -3.46 -4.13
C GLN A 41 9.61 -2.85 -2.73
N THR A 42 9.53 -1.52 -2.62
CA THR A 42 9.27 -0.86 -1.33
C THR A 42 7.86 -1.12 -0.81
N PHE A 43 6.88 -1.32 -1.70
CA PHE A 43 5.52 -1.70 -1.30
C PHE A 43 5.45 -3.12 -0.72
N PHE A 44 6.10 -4.09 -1.36
CA PHE A 44 6.16 -5.47 -0.88
C PHE A 44 6.94 -5.58 0.44
N VAL A 45 8.15 -5.00 0.50
CA VAL A 45 9.00 -4.97 1.72
C VAL A 45 8.24 -4.34 2.90
N ARG A 46 7.54 -3.24 2.66
CA ARG A 46 6.76 -2.59 3.73
C ARG A 46 5.58 -3.45 4.18
N ALA A 47 4.93 -4.16 3.26
CA ALA A 47 3.75 -4.96 3.55
C ALA A 47 4.09 -6.25 4.33
N ASP A 48 5.23 -6.89 4.03
CA ASP A 48 5.68 -8.07 4.79
C ASP A 48 6.16 -7.71 6.20
N ASP A 49 6.88 -6.59 6.34
CA ASP A 49 7.35 -6.11 7.65
C ASP A 49 6.17 -5.73 8.56
N TRP A 50 5.14 -5.11 7.98
CA TRP A 50 3.89 -4.81 8.68
C TRP A 50 3.10 -6.06 9.09
N LEU A 51 3.07 -7.08 8.23
CA LEU A 51 2.41 -8.35 8.52
C LEU A 51 3.14 -9.08 9.66
N LEU A 52 4.47 -9.04 9.67
CA LEU A 52 5.27 -9.59 10.76
C LEU A 52 5.02 -8.86 12.06
N ILE A 53 4.94 -7.53 12.07
CA ILE A 53 4.59 -6.76 13.27
C ILE A 53 3.17 -7.11 13.77
N MET A 54 2.19 -7.25 12.87
CA MET A 54 0.83 -7.65 13.23
C MET A 54 0.72 -9.08 13.77
N VAL A 55 1.65 -9.97 13.40
CA VAL A 55 1.71 -11.37 13.87
C VAL A 55 2.61 -11.52 15.12
N ALA A 56 3.61 -10.66 15.28
CA ALA A 56 4.59 -10.69 16.35
C ALA A 56 4.20 -9.86 17.58
N GLU A 57 2.93 -9.46 17.71
CA GLU A 57 2.36 -8.92 18.93
C GLU A 57 1.64 -10.04 19.70
N PRO A 58 2.37 -10.90 20.46
CA PRO A 58 1.75 -11.85 21.36
C PRO A 58 1.20 -11.10 22.58
N SER A 59 -0.08 -11.35 22.85
CA SER A 59 -0.80 -11.00 24.09
C SER A 59 -0.08 -11.45 25.36
#